data_AF-A0A2S0QWZ9-F1
#
_entry.id   AF-A0A2S0QWZ9-F1
#
_cell.length_a   1.000
_cell.length_b   1.000
_cell.length_c   1.000
_cell.angle_alpha   90.00
_cell.angle_beta   90.00
_cell.angle_gamma   90.00
#
_symmetry.space_group_name_H-M   'P 1'
#
loop_
_entity.id
_entity.type
_entity.pdbx_description
1 polymer ?
#
loop_
_entity_poly.entity_id
_entity_poly.type
_entity_poly.pdbx_seq_one_letter_code
_entity_poly.pdbx_strand_id
1 'polypeptide(L)'
;MHAYKTETIVPQNHRLELTLPASFPTSTVEVIFLAKEDSPHTTAADAEPSRSLKAFSAWLKQQPASPRSREEIEAQIREERDSWGDE
;
A
#
# COMPACT_ATOMS: atom_id res chain seq x y z
N MET A 1 3.76 26.33 -18.56
CA MET A 1 3.08 25.17 -17.96
C MET A 1 1.68 25.60 -17.57
N HIS A 2 0.64 24.98 -18.12
CA HIS A 2 -0.76 25.30 -17.79
C HIS A 2 -1.35 24.14 -16.99
N ALA A 3 -1.87 24.43 -15.80
CA ALA A 3 -2.49 23.43 -14.93
C ALA A 3 -3.99 23.71 -14.82
N TYR A 4 -4.81 22.70 -15.07
CA TYR A 4 -6.26 22.77 -14.90
C TYR A 4 -6.66 21.78 -13.80
N LYS A 5 -7.19 22.29 -12.68
CA LYS A 5 -7.69 21.47 -11.57
C LYS A 5 -9.21 21.45 -11.62
N THR A 6 -9.79 20.25 -11.64
CA THR A 6 -11.23 20.04 -11.50
C THR A 6 -11.48 19.03 -10.39
N GLU A 7 -12.57 19.21 -9.64
CA GLU A 7 -13.00 18.29 -8.60
C GLU A 7 -14.28 17.60 -9.07
N THR A 8 -14.32 16.28 -8.97
CA THR A 8 -15.48 15.47 -9.35
C THR A 8 -15.55 14.22 -8.48
N ILE A 9 -16.75 13.67 -8.33
CA ILE A 9 -16.98 12.43 -7.59
C ILE A 9 -16.74 11.26 -8.52
N VAL A 10 -15.95 10.27 -8.08
CA VAL A 10 -15.73 9.04 -8.84
C VAL A 10 -17.02 8.19 -8.79
N PRO A 11 -17.69 7.95 -9.94
CA PRO A 11 -18.89 7.10 -9.97
C PRO A 11 -18.54 5.63 -9.70
N GLN A 12 -19.52 4.81 -9.32
CA GLN A 12 -19.32 3.39 -8.96
C GLN A 12 -18.75 2.54 -10.10
N ASN A 13 -18.95 2.93 -11.35
CA ASN A 13 -18.37 2.25 -12.51
C ASN A 13 -16.89 2.64 -12.74
N HIS A 14 -16.32 3.47 -11.88
CA HIS A 14 -14.94 3.97 -11.93
C HIS A 14 -14.55 4.61 -13.27
N ARG A 15 -15.53 5.11 -14.04
CA ARG A 15 -15.29 5.79 -15.32
C ARG A 15 -15.43 7.30 -15.14
N LEU A 16 -14.36 8.03 -15.45
CA LEU A 16 -14.35 9.49 -15.49
C LEU A 16 -14.22 9.97 -16.93
N GLU A 17 -15.07 10.92 -17.31
CA GLU A 17 -14.96 11.66 -18.57
C GLU A 17 -14.65 13.12 -18.26
N LEU A 18 -13.57 13.64 -18.86
CA LEU A 18 -13.08 14.98 -18.63
C LEU A 18 -13.01 15.73 -19.96
N THR A 19 -13.69 16.86 -20.03
CA THR A 19 -13.64 17.77 -21.19
C THR A 19 -12.77 18.96 -20.83
N LEU A 20 -11.68 19.16 -21.57
CA LEU A 20 -10.81 20.32 -21.39
C LEU A 20 -11.46 21.58 -21.99
N PRO A 21 -11.22 22.77 -21.41
CA PRO A 21 -11.69 24.03 -21.99
C PRO A 21 -11.12 24.26 -23.40
N ALA A 22 -11.87 24.94 -24.27
CA ALA A 22 -11.44 25.26 -25.63
C ALA A 22 -10.15 26.11 -25.70
N SER A 23 -9.80 26.79 -24.61
CA SER A 23 -8.55 27.56 -24.48
C SER A 23 -7.32 26.69 -24.19
N PHE A 24 -7.48 25.40 -23.95
CA PHE A 24 -6.37 24.51 -23.62
C PHE A 24 -5.59 24.10 -24.89
N PRO A 25 -4.26 24.24 -24.92
CA PRO A 25 -3.47 23.95 -26.12
C PRO A 25 -3.45 22.45 -26.44
N THR A 26 -3.49 22.11 -27.73
CA THR A 26 -3.28 20.74 -28.19
C THR A 26 -1.86 20.30 -27.84
N SER A 27 -1.74 19.42 -26.85
CA SER A 27 -0.46 18.98 -26.30
C SER A 27 -0.63 17.63 -25.59
N THR A 28 0.49 16.95 -25.33
CA THR A 28 0.51 15.81 -24.41
C THR A 28 0.25 16.30 -23.01
N VAL A 29 -0.70 15.67 -22.32
CA VAL A 29 -1.06 16.01 -20.94
C VAL A 29 -0.77 14.84 -20.01
N GLU A 30 -0.29 15.18 -18.81
CA GLU A 30 -0.17 14.24 -17.70
C GLU A 30 -1.43 14.38 -16.82
N VAL A 31 -2.01 13.26 -16.42
CA VAL A 31 -3.22 13.22 -15.58
C VAL A 31 -2.87 12.60 -14.23
N ILE A 32 -3.06 13.37 -13.16
CA ILE A 32 -2.76 12.95 -11.79
C ILE A 32 -4.07 12.80 -11.02
N PHE A 33 -4.31 11.63 -10.44
CA PHE A 33 -5.48 11.36 -9.59
C PHE A 33 -5.09 11.47 -8.11
N LEU A 34 -5.78 12.34 -7.39
CA LEU A 34 -5.61 12.54 -5.95
C LEU A 34 -6.95 12.25 -5.27
N ALA A 35 -7.00 11.21 -4.44
CA ALA A 35 -8.16 10.88 -3.61
C ALA A 35 -7.81 11.13 -2.14
N LYS A 36 -8.76 11.68 -1.37
CA LYS A 36 -8.66 11.68 0.08
C LYS A 36 -8.92 10.26 0.57
N GLU A 37 -7.98 9.71 1.33
CA GLU A 37 -8.10 8.39 1.93
C GLU A 37 -9.05 8.48 3.14
N ASP A 38 -10.36 8.59 2.89
CA ASP A 38 -11.37 8.66 3.99
C ASP A 38 -11.64 7.27 4.60
N SER A 39 -11.20 6.20 3.94
CA SER A 39 -11.08 4.84 4.49
C SER A 39 -10.18 4.01 3.57
N PRO A 40 -9.40 3.05 4.11
CA PRO A 40 -8.59 2.18 3.26
C PRO A 40 -9.54 1.32 2.44
N HIS A 41 -9.70 1.66 1.16
CA HIS A 41 -10.25 0.74 0.18
C HIS A 41 -9.21 -0.35 -0.03
N THR A 42 -9.22 -1.35 0.85
CA THR A 42 -8.48 -2.59 0.63
C THR A 42 -9.12 -3.25 -0.58
N THR A 43 -8.47 -3.17 -1.75
CA THR A 43 -8.89 -4.02 -2.85
C THR A 43 -8.56 -5.47 -2.49
N ALA A 44 -9.29 -6.45 -3.02
CA ALA A 44 -8.95 -7.86 -2.81
C ALA A 44 -7.52 -8.20 -3.29
N ALA A 45 -6.93 -7.37 -4.17
CA ALA A 45 -5.54 -7.47 -4.62
C ALA A 45 -4.52 -6.92 -3.60
N ASP A 46 -4.94 -6.06 -2.66
CA ASP A 46 -4.12 -5.54 -1.56
C ASP A 46 -4.17 -6.41 -0.29
N ALA A 47 -5.00 -7.46 -0.32
CA ALA A 47 -5.12 -8.42 0.77
C ALA A 47 -3.91 -9.37 0.87
N GLU A 48 -3.03 -9.40 -0.13
CA GLU A 48 -1.78 -10.15 -0.02
C GLU A 48 -0.79 -9.43 0.92
N PRO A 49 -0.35 -10.08 2.02
CA PRO A 49 0.55 -9.48 3.01
C PRO A 49 1.90 -9.04 2.42
N SER A 50 2.28 -9.58 1.27
CA SER A 50 3.56 -9.37 0.59
C SER A 50 3.65 -8.05 -0.19
N ARG A 51 2.53 -7.36 -0.46
CA ARG A 51 2.53 -6.21 -1.38
C ARG A 51 2.80 -4.85 -0.75
N SER A 52 2.55 -4.67 0.54
CA SER A 52 2.88 -3.42 1.22
C SER A 52 3.12 -3.61 2.72
N LEU A 53 3.99 -2.77 3.31
CA LEU A 53 4.24 -2.77 4.76
C LEU A 53 2.96 -2.50 5.58
N LYS A 54 2.03 -1.71 5.02
CA LYS A 54 0.72 -1.43 5.64
C LYS A 54 -0.16 -2.69 5.67
N ALA A 55 -0.25 -3.42 4.56
CA ALA A 55 -0.98 -4.69 4.47
C ALA A 55 -0.34 -5.77 5.36
N PHE A 56 0.99 -5.87 5.36
CA PHE A 56 1.74 -6.77 6.23
C PHE A 56 1.46 -6.50 7.72
N SER A 57 1.47 -5.23 8.13
CA SER A 57 1.18 -4.84 9.52
C SER A 57 -0.25 -5.16 9.93
N ALA A 58 -1.21 -5.01 9.01
CA ALA A 58 -2.60 -5.36 9.26
C ALA A 58 -2.81 -6.88 9.37
N TRP A 59 -2.11 -7.66 8.53
CA TRP A 59 -2.10 -9.12 8.58
C TRP A 59 -1.43 -9.67 9.85
N LEU A 60 -0.30 -9.09 10.27
CA LEU A 60 0.42 -9.48 11.50
C LEU A 60 -0.47 -9.38 12.75
N LYS A 61 -1.31 -8.34 12.84
CA LYS A 61 -2.24 -8.16 13.97
C LYS A 61 -3.33 -9.25 14.06
N GLN A 62 -3.56 -9.99 12.98
CA GLN A 62 -4.54 -11.07 12.92
C GLN A 62 -3.92 -12.44 13.23
N GLN A 63 -2.59 -12.53 13.33
CA GLN A 63 -1.91 -13.79 13.61
C GLN A 63 -2.11 -14.20 15.08
N PRO A 64 -2.24 -15.51 15.35
CA PRO A 64 -2.28 -16.00 16.73
C PRO A 64 -0.96 -15.66 17.44
N ALA A 65 -1.05 -15.48 18.76
CA ALA A 65 0.15 -15.33 19.58
C ALA A 65 1.07 -16.54 19.37
N SER A 66 2.38 -16.28 19.31
CA SER A 66 3.38 -17.35 19.22
C SER A 66 3.16 -18.34 20.39
N PRO A 67 3.08 -19.65 20.13
CA PRO A 67 2.99 -20.64 21.20
C PRO A 67 4.33 -20.81 21.95
N ARG A 68 5.41 -20.21 21.43
CA ARG A 68 6.75 -20.34 21.98
C ARG A 68 6.99 -19.33 23.08
N SER A 69 7.68 -19.77 24.13
CA SER A 69 8.08 -18.88 25.20
C SER A 69 9.20 -17.95 24.73
N ARG A 70 9.40 -16.86 25.48
CA ARG A 70 10.50 -15.93 25.24
C ARG A 70 11.85 -16.63 25.35
N GLU A 71 12.01 -17.50 26.33
CA GLU A 71 13.23 -18.24 26.62
C GLU A 71 13.59 -19.19 25.47
N GLU A 72 12.60 -19.87 24.89
CA GLU A 72 12.79 -20.73 23.72
C GLU A 72 13.23 -19.95 22.48
N ILE A 73 12.68 -18.75 22.28
CA ILE A 73 13.06 -17.86 21.19
C ILE A 73 14.48 -17.34 21.39
N GLU A 74 14.82 -16.91 22.61
CA GLU A 74 16.18 -16.43 22.93
C GLU A 74 17.23 -17.55 22.83
N ALA A 75 16.88 -18.78 23.20
CA ALA A 75 17.75 -19.95 23.05
C ALA A 75 18.05 -20.22 21.56
N GLN A 76 17.03 -20.23 20.70
CA GLN A 76 17.23 -20.42 19.26
C GLN A 76 18.03 -19.29 18.62
N ILE A 77 17.76 -18.03 18.96
CA ILE A 77 18.54 -16.89 18.44
C ILE A 77 20.01 -17.02 18.82
N ARG A 78 20.31 -17.53 20.02
CA ARG A 78 21.68 -17.77 20.47
C ARG A 78 22.34 -18.89 19.66
N GLU A 79 21.65 -20.02 19.50
CA GLU A 79 22.11 -21.13 18.67
C GLU A 79 22.40 -20.68 17.23
N GLU A 80 21.50 -19.90 16.61
CA GLU A 80 21.71 -19.34 15.28
C GLU A 80 22.93 -18.41 15.23
N ARG A 81 23.13 -17.55 16.23
CA ARG A 81 24.30 -16.66 16.31
C ARG A 81 25.61 -17.42 16.50
N ASP A 82 25.59 -18.43 17.36
CA ASP A 82 26.75 -19.29 17.62
C ASP A 82 27.09 -20.11 16.35
N SER A 83 26.09 -20.45 15.54
CA SER A 83 26.28 -21.13 14.25
C SER A 83 26.92 -20.26 13.16
N TRP A 84 26.96 -18.93 13.35
CA TRP A 84 27.58 -17.99 12.41
C TRP A 84 29.08 -17.78 12.67
N GLY A 85 29.65 -18.39 13.72
CA GLY A 85 31.06 -18.32 14.07
C GLY A 85 31.75 -19.68 13.97
N ASP A 86 32.38 -19.93 12.81
CA ASP A 86 33.63 -20.69 12.61
C ASP A 86 33.98 -20.64 11.10
N GLU A 87 34.46 -19.47 10.65
CA GLU A 87 35.42 -19.30 9.54
C GLU A 87 36.48 -18.26 9.93
#